data_AF-A0A349ZVN4-F1
#
_entry.id   AF-A0A349ZVN4-F1
#
_cell.length_a   1.000
_cell.length_b   1.000
_cell.length_c   1.000
_cell.angle_alpha   90.00
_cell.angle_beta   90.00
_cell.angle_gamma   90.00
#
_symmetry.space_group_name_H-M   'P 1'
#
loop_
_entity.id
_entity.type
_entity.pdbx_description
1 polymer ?
#
loop_
_entity_poly.entity_id
_entity_poly.type
_entity_poly.pdbx_seq_one_letter_code
_entity_poly.pdbx_strand_id
1 'polypeptide(L)'
;MKIHTDFNRSANARPLALSIGMFDGVHRGHQAILERLKDVAAQQNLETGIISFWPHPRTVFQPDEPLHLLTILEEKQKLLKKNGLHHLFLKSFDEDFR
;
A
#
# COMPACT_ATOMS: atom_id res chain seq x y z
N MET A 1 6.94 -6.94 -7.27
CA MET A 1 5.74 -6.21 -6.85
C MET A 1 4.94 -5.80 -8.08
N LYS A 2 3.67 -6.20 -8.17
CA LYS A 2 2.69 -5.73 -9.16
C LYS A 2 1.95 -4.53 -8.56
N ILE A 3 1.65 -3.54 -9.38
CA ILE A 3 0.91 -2.34 -8.96
C ILE A 3 -0.46 -2.40 -9.61
N HIS A 4 -1.51 -2.17 -8.82
CA HIS A 4 -2.90 -2.19 -9.25
C HIS A 4 -3.54 -0.85 -8.94
N THR A 5 -4.16 -0.22 -9.93
CA THR A 5 -4.94 1.02 -9.76
C THR A 5 -6.44 0.78 -9.92
N ASP A 6 -6.81 -0.27 -10.64
CA ASP A 6 -8.16 -0.81 -10.74
C ASP A 6 -8.26 -2.07 -9.86
N PHE A 7 -9.31 -2.14 -9.03
CA PHE A 7 -9.53 -3.18 -8.04
C PHE A 7 -10.54 -4.22 -8.52
N ASN A 8 -10.91 -4.18 -9.81
CA ASN A 8 -11.75 -5.17 -10.44
C ASN A 8 -11.18 -6.58 -10.26
N ARG A 9 -12.07 -7.50 -9.87
CA ARG A 9 -11.70 -8.89 -9.59
C ARG A 9 -11.29 -9.60 -10.88
N SER A 10 -10.03 -10.01 -10.97
CA SER A 10 -9.60 -10.94 -12.01
C SER A 10 -10.15 -12.34 -11.75
N ALA A 11 -10.60 -13.02 -12.80
CA ALA A 11 -11.10 -14.41 -12.72
C ALA A 11 -10.06 -15.39 -12.13
N ASN A 12 -8.76 -15.06 -12.23
CA ASN A 12 -7.65 -15.89 -11.73
C ASN A 12 -6.91 -15.25 -10.54
N ALA A 13 -7.59 -14.39 -9.78
CA ALA A 13 -6.98 -13.74 -8.61
C ALA A 13 -6.67 -14.78 -7.51
N ARG A 14 -5.42 -14.79 -7.03
CA ARG A 14 -5.01 -15.57 -5.86
C ARG A 14 -5.46 -14.86 -4.57
N PRO A 15 -5.83 -15.58 -3.50
CA PRO A 15 -6.14 -14.94 -2.23
C PRO A 15 -4.89 -14.28 -1.63
N LEU A 16 -5.09 -13.17 -0.92
CA LEU A 16 -4.02 -12.32 -0.42
C LEU A 16 -4.12 -12.12 1.09
N ALA A 17 -2.98 -12.09 1.78
CA ALA A 17 -2.89 -11.42 3.07
C ALA A 17 -2.74 -9.91 2.79
N LEU A 18 -3.64 -9.10 3.35
CA LEU A 18 -3.70 -7.66 3.09
C LEU A 18 -3.42 -6.82 4.33
N SER A 19 -2.69 -5.73 4.13
CA SER A 19 -2.59 -4.62 5.08
C SER A 19 -3.00 -3.32 4.39
N ILE A 20 -3.47 -2.34 5.16
CA ILE A 20 -3.98 -1.07 4.65
C ILE A 20 -3.27 0.07 5.38
N GLY A 21 -2.80 1.06 4.64
CA GLY A 21 -2.17 2.24 5.24
C GLY A 21 -1.40 3.08 4.22
N MET A 22 -0.86 4.22 4.67
CA MET A 22 -0.13 5.14 3.79
C MET A 22 1.30 4.68 3.45
N PHE A 23 1.93 3.93 4.37
CA PHE A 23 3.29 3.40 4.23
C PHE A 23 4.34 4.45 3.81
N ASP A 24 4.14 5.72 4.16
CA ASP A 24 5.10 6.78 3.84
C ASP A 24 6.44 6.54 4.57
N GLY A 25 7.54 6.66 3.83
CA GLY A 25 8.89 6.38 4.31
C GLY A 25 9.22 4.91 4.62
N VAL A 26 8.23 4.01 4.66
CA VAL A 26 8.39 2.59 5.02
C VAL A 26 9.35 2.39 6.22
N HIS A 27 9.14 3.18 7.28
CA HIS A 27 9.98 3.18 8.48
C HIS A 27 9.88 1.86 9.26
N ARG A 28 10.64 1.73 10.36
CA ARG A 28 10.73 0.48 11.17
C ARG A 28 9.37 -0.08 11.61
N GLY A 29 8.42 0.78 12.01
CA GLY A 29 7.03 0.35 12.29
C GLY A 29 6.33 -0.29 11.09
N HIS A 30 6.40 0.32 9.91
CA HIS A 30 5.87 -0.28 8.68
C HIS A 30 6.58 -1.59 8.31
N GLN A 31 7.89 -1.68 8.54
CA GLN A 31 8.66 -2.92 8.33
C GLN A 31 8.18 -4.04 9.25
N ALA A 32 7.91 -3.76 10.53
CA ALA A 32 7.33 -4.74 11.44
C ALA A 32 5.95 -5.25 10.97
N ILE A 33 5.10 -4.35 10.43
CA ILE A 33 3.82 -4.73 9.83
C ILE A 33 4.05 -5.62 8.60
N LEU A 34 5.02 -5.29 7.75
CA LEU A 34 5.38 -6.07 6.56
C LEU A 34 5.92 -7.46 6.91
N GLU A 35 6.75 -7.58 7.97
CA GLU A 35 7.20 -8.88 8.47
C GLU A 35 6.01 -9.73 8.92
N ARG A 36 5.12 -9.16 9.76
CA ARG A 36 3.93 -9.87 10.21
C ARG A 36 3.02 -10.28 9.05
N LEU A 37 2.88 -9.42 8.04
CA LEU A 37 2.11 -9.70 6.83
C LEU A 37 2.69 -10.90 6.07
N LYS A 38 4.01 -10.97 5.93
CA LYS A 38 4.71 -12.10 5.30
C LYS A 38 4.53 -13.39 6.10
N ASP A 39 4.61 -13.33 7.43
CA ASP A 39 4.39 -14.51 8.28
C ASP A 39 2.98 -15.10 8.09
N VAL A 40 1.95 -14.24 8.11
CA VAL A 40 0.56 -14.67 7.89
C VAL A 40 0.39 -15.25 6.49
N ALA A 41 0.97 -14.60 5.48
CA ALA A 41 0.91 -15.07 4.10
C ALA A 41 1.58 -16.44 3.93
N ALA A 42 2.75 -16.64 4.52
CA ALA A 42 3.46 -17.91 4.47
C ALA A 42 2.68 -19.05 5.15
N GLN A 43 2.08 -18.80 6.30
CA GLN A 43 1.28 -19.79 7.04
C GLN A 43 0.04 -20.28 6.27
N GLN A 44 -0.51 -19.43 5.40
CA GLN A 44 -1.73 -19.72 4.66
C GLN A 44 -1.50 -19.91 3.14
N ASN A 45 -0.23 -19.95 2.70
CA ASN A 45 0.15 -20.04 1.29
C ASN A 45 -0.51 -18.94 0.42
N LEU A 46 -0.45 -17.70 0.89
CA LEU A 46 -1.02 -16.50 0.25
C LEU A 46 0.09 -15.60 -0.31
N GLU A 47 -0.29 -14.70 -1.23
CA GLU A 47 0.57 -13.58 -1.63
C GLU A 47 0.30 -12.36 -0.72
N THR A 48 1.27 -11.45 -0.59
CA THR A 48 1.16 -10.26 0.26
C THR A 48 0.70 -9.04 -0.53
N GLY A 49 -0.23 -8.26 0.02
CA GLY A 49 -0.68 -7.02 -0.59
C GLY A 49 -0.81 -5.86 0.40
N ILE A 50 -0.54 -4.65 -0.09
CA ILE A 50 -0.88 -3.41 0.62
C ILE A 50 -1.89 -2.63 -0.20
N ILE A 51 -2.93 -2.12 0.45
CA ILE A 51 -3.75 -1.03 -0.07
C ILE A 51 -3.22 0.28 0.49
N SER A 52 -2.90 1.21 -0.40
CA SER A 52 -2.44 2.56 -0.09
C SER A 52 -3.18 3.56 -0.97
N PHE A 53 -3.16 4.81 -0.54
CA PHE A 53 -3.79 5.91 -1.25
C PHE A 53 -2.74 6.82 -1.92
N TRP A 54 -3.10 7.37 -3.07
CA TRP A 54 -2.34 8.44 -3.73
C TRP A 54 -3.26 9.25 -4.66
N PRO A 55 -3.37 10.59 -4.52
CA PRO A 55 -2.71 11.46 -3.54
C PRO A 55 -3.02 11.11 -2.07
N HIS A 56 -2.25 11.64 -1.13
CA HIS A 56 -2.44 11.35 0.30
C HIS A 56 -3.81 11.87 0.76
N PRO A 57 -4.64 11.12 1.51
CA PRO A 57 -6.01 11.53 1.87
C PRO A 57 -6.11 12.92 2.52
N ARG A 58 -5.09 13.33 3.27
CA ARG A 58 -4.96 14.70 3.81
C ARG A 58 -5.05 15.80 2.75
N THR A 59 -4.66 15.57 1.48
CA THR A 59 -4.84 16.58 0.43
C THR A 59 -6.31 16.85 0.12
N VAL A 60 -7.20 15.91 0.48
CA VAL A 60 -8.66 16.07 0.37
C VAL A 60 -9.24 16.58 1.68
N PHE A 61 -8.86 16.01 2.82
CA PHE A 61 -9.40 16.43 4.13
C PHE A 61 -8.88 17.79 4.62
N GLN A 62 -7.67 18.18 4.22
CA GLN A 62 -6.94 19.37 4.68
C GLN A 62 -6.18 20.02 3.50
N PRO A 63 -6.88 20.51 2.47
CA PRO A 63 -6.25 21.00 1.24
C PRO A 63 -5.34 22.22 1.46
N ASP A 64 -5.62 23.03 2.49
CA ASP A 64 -4.88 24.26 2.78
C ASP A 64 -3.63 24.03 3.65
N GLU A 65 -3.43 22.82 4.19
CA GLU A 65 -2.25 22.50 5.00
C GLU A 65 -1.12 21.91 4.16
N PRO A 66 0.14 22.35 4.37
CA PRO A 66 1.27 21.78 3.66
C PRO A 66 1.48 20.31 4.08
N LEU A 67 1.50 19.43 3.08
CA LEU A 67 1.81 18.02 3.28
C LEU A 67 3.30 17.77 3.08
N HIS A 68 3.98 17.35 4.15
CA HIS A 68 5.36 16.91 4.09
C HIS A 68 5.43 15.39 4.11
N LEU A 69 5.78 14.80 2.96
CA LEU A 69 5.99 13.36 2.82
C LEU A 69 7.45 13.01 3.02
N LEU A 70 7.71 11.86 3.65
CA LEU A 70 9.06 11.31 3.81
C LEU A 70 9.60 10.77 2.50
N THR A 71 8.72 10.35 1.59
CA THR A 71 9.07 9.75 0.30
C THR A 71 8.12 10.19 -0.80
N ILE A 72 8.64 10.29 -2.04
CA ILE A 72 7.78 10.34 -3.23
C ILE A 72 7.21 8.95 -3.53
N LEU A 73 6.19 8.88 -4.38
CA LEU A 73 5.49 7.63 -4.69
C LEU A 73 6.45 6.54 -5.22
N GLU A 74 7.37 6.91 -6.11
CA GLU A 74 8.36 5.99 -6.69
C GLU A 74 9.31 5.43 -5.62
N GLU A 75 9.70 6.24 -4.64
CA GLU A 75 10.56 5.80 -3.53
C GLU A 75 9.80 4.86 -2.60
N LYS A 76 8.55 5.18 -2.24
CA LYS A 76 7.68 4.27 -1.49
C LYS A 76 7.54 2.92 -2.19
N GLN A 77 7.31 2.92 -3.51
CA GLN A 77 7.21 1.68 -4.30
C GLN A 77 8.51 0.86 -4.27
N LYS A 78 9.68 1.52 -4.39
CA LYS A 78 10.99 0.87 -4.29
C LYS A 78 11.21 0.26 -2.90
N LEU A 79 10.88 0.99 -1.84
CA LEU A 79 11.02 0.53 -0.47
C LEU A 79 10.10 -0.67 -0.18
N LEU A 80 8.83 -0.60 -0.59
CA LEU A 80 7.88 -1.72 -0.45
C LEU A 80 8.33 -2.96 -1.22
N LYS A 81 8.81 -2.78 -2.47
CA LYS A 81 9.39 -3.87 -3.26
C LYS A 81 10.62 -4.49 -2.58
N LYS A 82 11.51 -3.66 -2.01
CA LYS A 82 12.70 -4.13 -1.27
C LYS A 82 12.33 -4.95 -0.03
N ASN A 83 11.20 -4.65 0.61
CA ASN A 83 10.69 -5.40 1.76
C ASN A 83 9.89 -6.66 1.38
N GLY A 84 9.85 -7.04 0.10
CA GLY A 84 9.26 -8.30 -0.36
C GLY A 84 7.74 -8.26 -0.60
N LEU A 85 7.17 -7.07 -0.83
CA LEU A 85 5.74 -6.97 -1.15
C LEU A 85 5.43 -7.54 -2.55
N HIS A 86 4.39 -8.38 -2.65
CA HIS A 86 3.94 -8.93 -3.93
C HIS A 86 3.02 -7.96 -4.69
N HIS A 87 2.07 -7.32 -4.01
CA HIS A 87 1.07 -6.44 -4.61
C HIS A 87 0.95 -5.11 -3.89
N LEU A 88 0.90 -4.02 -4.66
CA LEU A 88 0.52 -2.71 -4.16
C LEU A 88 -0.74 -2.25 -4.90
N PHE A 89 -1.82 -2.07 -4.16
CA PHE A 89 -3.07 -1.51 -4.62
C PHE A 89 -3.08 -0.02 -4.30
N LEU A 90 -2.98 0.83 -5.32
CA LEU A 90 -3.00 2.28 -5.20
C LEU A 90 -4.36 2.81 -5.62
N LYS A 91 -5.15 3.23 -4.64
CA LYS A 91 -6.44 3.89 -4.89
C LYS A 91 -6.24 5.40 -4.93
N SER A 92 -6.76 6.05 -5.97
CA SER A 92 -6.95 7.51 -5.96
C SER A 92 -7.86 7.89 -4.79
N PHE A 93 -7.40 8.83 -3.96
CA PHE A 93 -8.23 9.42 -2.91
C PHE A 93 -8.63 10.81 -3.36
N ASP A 94 -9.89 10.93 -3.76
CA ASP A 94 -10.57 12.11 -4.26
C ASP A 94 -11.90 12.28 -3.50
N GLU A 95 -12.65 13.35 -3.77
CA GLU A 95 -13.94 13.61 -3.10
C GLU A 95 -14.98 12.51 -3.38
N ASP A 96 -14.93 11.86 -4.54
CA ASP A 96 -15.86 10.77 -4.87
C ASP A 96 -15.62 9.53 -4.00
N PHE A 97 -14.38 9.30 -3.58
CA PHE A 97 -14.00 8.16 -2.74
C PHE A 97 -14.10 8.43 -1.22
N ARG A 98 -14.10 9.69 -0.79
CA ARG A 98 -14.11 10.13 0.61
C ARG A 98 -15.24 9.49 1.44
#